data_AF-A0A914RUA5-F1
#
_entry.id   AF-A0A914RUA5-F1
#
_cell.length_a   1.000
_cell.length_b   1.000
_cell.length_c   1.000
_cell.angle_alpha   90.00
_cell.angle_beta   90.00
_cell.angle_gamma   90.00
#
_symmetry.space_group_name_H-M   'P 1'
#
loop_
_entity.id
_entity.type
_entity.pdbx_description
1 polymer ?
#
loop_
_entity_poly.entity_id
_entity_poly.type
_entity_poly.pdbx_seq_one_letter_code
_entity_poly.pdbx_strand_id
1 'polypeptide(L)'
;MNIFSLEVRYQKVIMRARFDANKEEKDIRKAQLLLADGCRQLWEKRHFKPFRFALDPGGSSYDRERESPDVFPYYFNKREQRKKELLAHWSKIEKAWDDELASIQTELPKPKATVQK
;
A
#
# COMPACT_ATOMS: atom_id res chain seq x y z
N MET A 1 14.38 -16.24 18.25
CA MET A 1 13.92 -17.35 17.39
C MET A 1 14.79 -17.34 16.14
N ASN A 2 15.73 -18.29 16.02
CA ASN A 2 16.74 -18.26 14.96
C ASN A 2 16.10 -18.69 13.63
N ILE A 3 15.80 -17.73 12.74
CA ILE A 3 15.15 -17.96 11.43
C ILE A 3 16.03 -18.87 10.53
N PHE A 4 17.30 -19.03 10.88
CA PHE A 4 18.32 -19.85 10.21
C PHE A 4 18.37 -21.31 10.67
N SER A 5 17.47 -21.76 11.55
CA SER A 5 17.40 -23.17 11.94
C SER A 5 17.08 -24.06 10.74
N LEU A 6 17.77 -25.20 10.63
CA LEU A 6 17.59 -26.18 9.55
C LEU A 6 16.14 -26.68 9.49
N GLU A 7 15.50 -26.86 10.65
CA GLU A 7 14.10 -27.27 10.78
C GLU A 7 13.13 -26.27 10.12
N VAL A 8 13.33 -24.97 10.35
CA VAL A 8 12.49 -23.93 9.76
C VAL A 8 12.64 -23.94 8.23
N ARG A 9 13.85 -24.14 7.71
CA ARG A 9 14.08 -24.26 6.26
C ARG A 9 13.39 -25.51 5.70
N TYR A 10 13.51 -26.64 6.37
CA TYR A 10 12.87 -27.89 5.97
C TYR A 10 11.34 -27.75 5.87
N GLN A 11 10.69 -27.22 6.91
CA GLN A 11 9.24 -27.00 6.93
C GLN A 11 8.79 -26.00 5.85
N LYS A 12 9.57 -24.93 5.58
CA LYS A 12 9.28 -23.97 4.51
C LYS A 12 9.29 -24.63 3.13
N VAL A 13 10.25 -25.52 2.86
CA VAL A 13 10.34 -26.24 1.59
C VAL A 13 9.16 -27.20 1.42
N ILE A 14 8.77 -27.94 2.45
CA ILE A 14 7.56 -28.78 2.42
C ILE A 14 6.32 -27.96 2.12
N MET A 15 6.13 -26.83 2.81
CA MET A 15 4.98 -25.96 2.57
C MET A 15 4.96 -25.44 1.14
N ARG A 16 6.11 -25.03 0.60
CA ARG A 16 6.21 -24.58 -0.80
C ARG A 16 5.85 -25.69 -1.79
N ALA A 17 6.34 -26.91 -1.57
CA ALA A 17 6.00 -28.06 -2.41
C ALA A 17 4.49 -28.35 -2.45
N ARG A 18 3.77 -28.15 -1.33
CA ARG A 18 2.30 -28.29 -1.28
C ARG A 18 1.58 -27.25 -2.15
N PHE A 19 2.08 -26.01 -2.18
CA PHE A 19 1.54 -24.97 -3.06
C PHE A 19 1.86 -25.28 -4.52
N ASP A 20 3.10 -25.67 -4.82
CA ASP A 20 3.52 -25.97 -6.19
C ASP A 20 2.73 -27.16 -6.78
N ALA A 21 2.37 -28.16 -5.97
CA ALA A 21 1.54 -29.30 -6.39
C ALA A 21 0.12 -28.91 -6.85
N ASN A 22 -0.42 -27.77 -6.41
CA ASN A 22 -1.77 -27.30 -6.75
C ASN A 22 -1.76 -26.02 -7.61
N LYS A 23 -0.59 -25.60 -8.10
CA LYS A 23 -0.42 -24.34 -8.84
C LYS A 23 -1.17 -24.31 -10.18
N GLU A 24 -1.25 -25.45 -10.87
CA GLU A 24 -1.81 -25.57 -12.22
C GLU A 24 -3.25 -26.10 -12.22
N GLU A 25 -3.99 -25.93 -11.12
CA GLU A 25 -5.39 -26.34 -11.03
C GLU A 25 -6.28 -25.45 -11.91
N LYS A 26 -7.02 -26.07 -12.84
CA LYS A 26 -7.86 -25.35 -13.82
C LYS A 26 -9.29 -25.16 -13.34
N ASP A 27 -9.79 -26.01 -12.44
CA ASP A 27 -11.13 -25.86 -11.91
C ASP A 27 -11.18 -24.78 -10.82
N ILE A 28 -11.90 -23.70 -11.11
CA ILE A 28 -12.09 -22.55 -10.21
C ILE A 28 -12.77 -22.98 -8.91
N ARG A 29 -13.75 -23.91 -8.95
CA ARG A 29 -14.46 -24.34 -7.74
C ARG A 29 -13.52 -25.07 -6.79
N LYS A 30 -12.69 -25.94 -7.34
CA LYS A 30 -11.67 -26.66 -6.58
C LYS A 30 -10.60 -25.70 -6.03
N ALA A 31 -10.16 -24.72 -6.81
CA ALA A 31 -9.22 -23.70 -6.36
C ALA A 31 -9.78 -22.87 -5.18
N GLN A 32 -11.05 -22.47 -5.23
CA GLN A 32 -11.73 -21.78 -4.12
C GLN A 32 -11.81 -22.64 -2.86
N LEU A 33 -12.11 -23.93 -3.00
CA LEU A 33 -12.16 -24.86 -1.87
C LEU A 33 -10.77 -25.05 -1.23
N LEU A 34 -9.72 -25.20 -2.05
CA LEU A 34 -8.33 -25.29 -1.59
C LEU A 34 -7.90 -24.01 -0.85
N LEU A 35 -8.29 -22.84 -1.34
CA LEU A 35 -8.04 -21.57 -0.66
C LEU A 35 -8.72 -21.52 0.70
N ALA A 36 -10.02 -21.88 0.76
CA ALA A 36 -10.78 -21.88 2.00
C ALA A 36 -10.19 -22.84 3.05
N ASP A 37 -9.82 -24.05 2.65
CA ASP A 37 -9.19 -25.03 3.55
C ASP A 37 -7.79 -24.57 3.99
N GLY A 38 -7.02 -23.94 3.10
CA GLY A 38 -5.73 -23.32 3.43
C GLY A 38 -5.86 -22.20 4.47
N CYS A 39 -6.85 -21.32 4.32
CA CYS A 39 -7.16 -20.28 5.31
C CYS A 39 -7.59 -20.86 6.66
N ARG A 40 -8.40 -21.92 6.65
CA ARG A 40 -8.82 -22.62 7.88
C ARG A 40 -7.63 -23.25 8.60
N GLN A 41 -6.77 -23.98 7.86
CA GLN A 41 -5.56 -24.57 8.41
C GLN A 41 -4.61 -23.51 8.99
N LEU A 42 -4.47 -22.37 8.31
CA LEU A 42 -3.66 -21.25 8.82
C LEU A 42 -4.24 -20.71 10.13
N TRP A 43 -5.56 -20.53 10.22
CA TRP A 43 -6.21 -20.01 11.41
C TRP A 43 -6.02 -20.93 12.62
N GLU A 44 -6.23 -22.23 12.44
CA GLU A 44 -6.10 -23.25 13.49
C GLU A 44 -4.65 -23.41 13.98
N LYS A 45 -3.66 -23.31 13.07
CA LYS A 45 -2.25 -23.56 13.38
C LYS A 45 -1.41 -22.30 13.60
N ARG A 46 -1.99 -21.11 13.48
CA ARG A 46 -1.24 -19.86 13.67
C ARG A 46 -0.77 -19.76 15.12
N HIS A 47 0.50 -19.43 15.30
CA HIS A 47 1.05 -19.18 16.62
C HIS A 47 0.39 -17.96 17.29
N PHE A 48 0.12 -18.05 18.60
CA PHE A 48 -0.60 -17.02 19.34
C PHE A 48 0.08 -15.64 19.27
N LYS A 49 1.42 -15.60 19.19
CA LYS A 49 2.22 -14.38 19.07
C LYS A 49 3.11 -14.43 17.82
N PRO A 50 2.60 -14.08 16.64
CA PRO A 50 3.41 -14.10 15.42
C PRO A 50 4.59 -13.13 15.54
N PHE A 51 5.69 -13.48 14.89
CA PHE A 51 6.82 -12.56 14.72
C PHE A 51 6.37 -11.35 13.88
N ARG A 52 6.72 -10.14 14.34
CA ARG A 52 6.48 -8.88 13.65
C ARG A 52 7.79 -8.12 13.59
N PHE A 53 8.04 -7.42 12.49
CA PHE A 53 9.20 -6.54 12.42
C PHE A 53 9.00 -5.35 13.36
N ALA A 54 10.10 -4.75 13.81
CA ALA A 54 10.08 -3.78 14.89
C ALA A 54 9.22 -2.53 14.54
N LEU A 55 9.31 -2.07 13.28
CA LEU A 55 8.63 -0.87 12.77
C LEU A 55 7.25 -1.14 12.16
N ASP A 56 6.86 -2.40 11.98
CA ASP A 56 5.53 -2.75 11.47
C ASP A 56 4.45 -2.41 12.50
N PRO A 57 3.18 -2.21 12.09
CA PRO A 57 2.05 -2.07 13.00
C PRO A 57 2.02 -3.17 14.08
N GLY A 58 2.14 -2.74 15.34
CA GLY A 58 2.20 -3.63 16.51
C GLY A 58 3.52 -4.39 16.68
N GLY A 59 4.60 -3.94 16.04
CA GLY A 59 5.98 -4.25 16.37
C GLY A 59 6.46 -3.48 17.60
N SER A 60 7.63 -3.84 18.12
CA SER A 60 8.17 -3.27 19.38
C SER A 60 8.60 -1.81 19.31
N SER A 61 8.84 -1.27 18.11
CA SER A 61 9.21 0.11 17.86
C SER A 61 8.25 0.80 16.89
N TYR A 62 7.02 0.28 16.77
CA TYR A 62 5.99 0.92 15.97
C TYR A 62 5.69 2.32 16.52
N ASP A 63 5.75 3.34 15.66
CA ASP A 63 5.57 4.75 16.01
C ASP A 63 6.46 5.24 17.17
N ARG A 64 7.63 4.61 17.36
CA ARG A 64 8.59 5.03 18.40
C ARG A 64 9.21 6.38 18.06
N GLU A 65 9.51 6.58 16.79
CA GLU A 65 10.02 7.84 16.25
C GLU A 65 8.91 8.47 15.43
N ARG A 66 8.33 9.54 15.96
CA ARG A 66 7.37 10.37 15.24
C ARG A 66 8.11 11.57 14.70
N GLU A 67 8.17 11.69 13.38
CA GLU A 67 8.77 12.85 12.74
C GLU A 67 8.10 14.13 13.22
N SER A 68 8.88 15.00 13.88
CA SER A 68 8.41 16.31 14.30
C SER A 68 8.23 17.16 13.05
N PRO A 69 7.11 17.86 12.88
CA PRO A 69 6.81 18.52 11.62
C PRO A 69 7.75 19.69 11.25
N ASP A 70 8.57 20.28 12.16
CA ASP A 70 9.50 21.36 11.79
C ASP A 70 10.47 21.78 12.94
N VAL A 71 11.80 21.67 12.74
CA VAL A 71 12.81 22.34 13.61
C VAL A 71 14.10 22.72 12.85
N PHE A 72 14.15 23.70 11.94
CA PHE A 72 15.45 24.13 11.37
C PHE A 72 15.58 25.63 11.01
N PRO A 73 16.61 26.37 11.47
CA PRO A 73 16.83 27.79 11.14
C PRO A 73 17.03 28.10 9.64
N TYR A 74 17.60 27.15 8.87
CA TYR A 74 17.73 27.26 7.40
C TYR A 74 16.47 26.80 6.63
N TYR A 75 15.46 26.29 7.34
CA TYR A 75 14.16 25.95 6.76
C TYR A 75 13.50 27.17 6.16
N PHE A 76 13.57 28.34 6.81
CA PHE A 76 12.92 29.55 6.32
C PHE A 76 13.43 29.97 4.93
N ASN A 77 14.71 29.83 4.64
CA ASN A 77 15.25 30.14 3.31
C ASN A 77 14.73 29.16 2.24
N LYS A 78 14.75 27.85 2.52
CA LYS A 78 14.17 26.84 1.62
C LYS A 78 12.64 26.94 1.55
N ARG A 79 11.97 27.41 2.60
CA ARG A 79 10.52 27.65 2.68
C ARG A 79 10.15 28.84 1.80
N GLU A 80 10.89 29.94 1.86
CA GLU A 80 10.64 31.11 1.01
C GLU A 80 10.85 30.78 -0.47
N GLN A 81 11.84 29.94 -0.82
CA GLN A 81 11.99 29.40 -2.17
C GLN A 81 10.78 28.55 -2.59
N ARG A 82 10.40 27.55 -1.77
CA ARG A 82 9.22 26.71 -2.03
C ARG A 82 7.90 27.49 -2.09
N LYS A 83 7.79 28.60 -1.34
CA LYS A 83 6.61 29.49 -1.36
C LYS A 83 6.49 30.22 -2.71
N LYS A 84 7.61 30.67 -3.28
CA LYS A 84 7.64 31.26 -4.62
C LYS A 84 7.26 30.25 -5.69
N GLU A 85 7.78 29.03 -5.59
CA GLU A 85 7.41 27.91 -6.48
C GLU A 85 5.91 27.58 -6.36
N LEU A 86 5.36 27.53 -5.15
CA LEU A 86 3.94 27.31 -4.91
C LEU A 86 3.08 28.39 -5.56
N LEU A 87 3.42 29.67 -5.41
CA LEU A 87 2.68 30.78 -6.02
C LEU A 87 2.73 30.71 -7.55
N ALA A 88 3.89 30.36 -8.13
CA ALA A 88 4.02 30.17 -9.57
C ALA A 88 3.25 28.94 -10.09
N HIS A 89 3.05 27.92 -9.25
CA HIS A 89 2.20 26.78 -9.57
C HIS A 89 0.72 27.12 -9.40
N TRP A 90 0.37 27.89 -8.37
CA TRP A 90 -1.00 28.31 -8.10
C TRP A 90 -1.53 29.22 -9.21
N SER A 91 -0.72 30.16 -9.71
CA SER A 91 -1.12 30.99 -10.86
C SER A 91 -1.36 30.18 -12.14
N LYS A 92 -0.66 29.05 -12.32
CA LYS A 92 -0.94 28.11 -13.42
C LYS A 92 -2.24 27.36 -13.21
N ILE A 93 -2.54 26.96 -11.97
CA ILE A 93 -3.81 26.32 -11.61
C ILE A 93 -4.96 27.30 -11.81
N GLU A 94 -4.86 28.54 -11.30
CA GLU A 94 -5.87 29.58 -11.50
C GLU A 94 -6.13 29.82 -12.97
N LYS A 95 -5.06 29.96 -13.78
CA LYS A 95 -5.22 30.08 -15.24
C LYS A 95 -5.89 28.85 -15.86
N ALA A 96 -5.50 27.64 -15.46
CA ALA A 96 -6.13 26.42 -15.95
C ALA A 96 -7.60 26.33 -15.54
N TRP A 97 -7.96 26.79 -14.34
CA TRP A 97 -9.35 26.87 -13.87
C TRP A 97 -10.14 27.94 -14.61
N ASP A 98 -9.56 29.10 -14.90
CA ASP A 98 -10.17 30.14 -15.72
C ASP A 98 -10.43 29.63 -17.14
N ASP A 99 -9.46 28.91 -17.73
CA ASP A 99 -9.58 28.28 -19.04
C ASP A 99 -10.65 27.17 -19.04
N GLU A 100 -10.70 26.33 -17.99
CA GLU A 100 -11.74 25.31 -17.81
C GLU A 100 -13.13 25.94 -17.63
N LEU A 101 -13.25 26.97 -16.79
CA LEU A 101 -14.51 27.70 -16.58
C LEU A 101 -14.97 28.37 -17.88
N ALA A 102 -14.07 28.98 -18.65
CA ALA A 102 -14.38 29.52 -19.96
C ALA A 102 -14.87 28.41 -20.91
N SER A 103 -14.21 27.24 -20.92
CA SER A 103 -14.62 26.11 -21.75
C SER A 103 -16.02 25.58 -21.37
N ILE A 104 -16.34 25.49 -20.07
CA ILE A 104 -17.65 25.08 -19.56
C ILE A 104 -18.73 26.12 -19.91
N GLN A 105 -18.39 27.41 -19.90
CA GLN A 105 -19.31 28.47 -20.33
C GLN A 105 -19.58 28.42 -21.84
N THR A 106 -18.62 27.97 -22.65
CA THR A 106 -18.78 27.86 -24.10
C THR A 106 -19.35 26.53 -24.59
N GLU A 107 -19.13 25.42 -23.87
CA GLU A 107 -19.49 24.06 -24.28
C GLU A 107 -20.28 23.30 -23.19
N LEU A 108 -21.37 22.62 -23.57
CA LEU A 108 -22.13 21.74 -22.68
C LEU A 108 -21.30 20.49 -22.30
N PRO A 109 -21.16 20.13 -21.01
CA PRO A 109 -20.35 19.00 -20.58
C PRO A 109 -20.93 17.66 -21.07
N LYS A 110 -20.09 16.83 -21.70
CA LYS A 110 -20.47 15.47 -22.15
C LYS A 110 -20.73 14.57 -20.93
N PRO A 111 -21.72 13.66 -20.96
CA PRO A 111 -22.04 12.78 -19.83
C PRO A 111 -20.83 11.90 -19.48
N LYS A 112 -20.38 11.95 -18.22
CA LYS A 112 -19.25 11.14 -17.72
C LYS A 112 -19.57 9.66 -17.90
N ALA A 113 -18.70 8.92 -18.60
CA ALA A 113 -18.85 7.48 -18.75
C ALA A 113 -18.83 6.80 -17.38
N THR A 114 -19.93 6.13 -17.01
CA THR A 114 -20.02 5.30 -15.82
C THR A 114 -19.01 4.15 -15.94
N VAL A 115 -17.96 4.20 -15.11
CA VAL A 115 -17.05 3.08 -14.92
C VAL A 115 -17.86 1.93 -14.30
N GLN A 116 -18.12 0.90 -15.09
CA GLN A 116 -18.74 -0.33 -14.61
C GLN A 116 -17.77 -0.98 -13.62
N LYS A 117 -18.22 -1.12 -12.37
CA LYS A 117 -17.52 -1.87 -11.32
C LYS A 117 -17.64 -3.37 -11.54
#